data_AF-A0A963HK16-F1
#
_entry.id   AF-A0A963HK16-F1
#
_cell.length_a   1.000
_cell.length_b   1.000
_cell.length_c   1.000
_cell.angle_alpha   90.00
_cell.angle_beta   90.00
_cell.angle_gamma   90.00
#
_symmetry.space_group_name_H-M   'P 1'
#
loop_
_entity.id
_entity.type
_entity.pdbx_description
1 polymer ?
#
loop_
_entity_poly.entity_id
_entity_poly.type
_entity_poly.pdbx_seq_one_letter_code
_entity_poly.pdbx_strand_id
1 'polypeptide(L)'
;RLDGLYECILCACCSAFCPSYWWNPDKFIGPSGLLQAYRFIADSRDTATAERLDFLDDVYRLYRCRTIMNCTEVCPKGLSPSHAIERIRLALLRRSS
;
A
#
# COMPACT_ATOMS: atom_id res chain seq x y z
N ARG A 1 -16.26 -1.30 2.20
CA ARG A 1 -16.14 -0.07 3.02
C ARG A 1 -14.77 0.52 2.75
N LEU A 2 -14.69 1.83 2.45
CA LEU A 2 -13.46 2.48 1.96
C LEU A 2 -12.87 3.51 2.93
N ASP A 3 -13.51 3.76 4.08
CA ASP A 3 -13.01 4.68 5.10
C ASP A 3 -11.60 4.30 5.55
N GLY A 4 -10.76 5.32 5.76
CA GLY A 4 -9.34 5.16 6.07
C GLY A 4 -8.42 4.95 4.85
N LEU A 5 -8.96 5.01 3.63
CA LEU A 5 -8.21 4.82 2.38
C LEU A 5 -8.35 6.01 1.42
N TYR A 6 -9.58 6.45 1.13
CA TYR A 6 -9.83 7.51 0.15
C TYR A 6 -9.52 8.92 0.68
N GLU A 7 -9.43 9.07 2.00
CA GLU A 7 -9.15 10.34 2.71
C GLU A 7 -7.67 10.74 2.63
N CYS A 8 -6.84 9.92 1.98
CA CYS A 8 -5.45 10.24 1.70
C CYS A 8 -5.36 11.47 0.78
N ILE A 9 -4.55 12.44 1.21
CA ILE A 9 -4.37 13.72 0.51
C ILE A 9 -3.11 13.75 -0.37
N LEU A 10 -2.49 12.58 -0.63
CA LEU A 10 -1.28 12.44 -1.44
C LEU A 10 -0.11 13.37 -1.03
N CYS A 11 0.01 13.71 0.26
CA CYS A 11 1.06 14.59 0.77
C CYS A 11 2.47 13.95 0.81
N ALA A 12 2.59 12.66 0.49
CA ALA A 12 3.81 11.87 0.51
C ALA A 12 4.55 11.75 1.87
N CYS A 13 4.06 12.34 2.97
CA CYS A 13 4.69 12.22 4.30
C CYS A 13 4.99 10.77 4.69
N CYS A 14 4.03 9.86 4.50
CA CYS A 14 4.22 8.45 4.83
C CYS A 14 5.35 7.79 4.02
N SER A 15 5.52 8.15 2.74
CA SER A 15 6.60 7.64 1.89
C SER A 15 7.94 8.26 2.25
N ALA A 16 7.96 9.58 2.51
CA ALA A 16 9.16 10.31 2.90
C ALA A 16 9.75 9.86 4.24
N PHE A 17 8.96 9.23 5.12
CA PHE A 17 9.43 8.69 6.41
C PHE A 17 9.70 7.18 6.38
N CYS A 18 9.54 6.50 5.23
CA CYS A 18 9.71 5.06 5.12
C CYS A 18 11.15 4.70 4.70
N PRO A 19 11.97 4.05 5.56
CA PRO A 19 13.34 3.70 5.20
C PRO A 19 13.45 2.77 3.98
N SER A 20 12.51 1.84 3.82
CA SER A 20 12.46 0.98 2.63
C SER A 20 12.31 1.78 1.33
N TYR A 21 11.60 2.91 1.38
CA TYR A 21 11.40 3.79 0.23
C TYR A 21 12.63 4.65 -0.06
N TRP A 22 13.38 5.09 0.97
CA TRP A 22 14.65 5.81 0.78
C TRP A 22 15.65 5.01 -0.05
N TRP A 23 15.75 3.71 0.21
CA TRP A 23 16.73 2.84 -0.44
C TRP A 23 16.30 2.30 -1.80
N ASN A 24 15.01 2.36 -2.15
CA ASN A 24 14.48 1.79 -3.40
C ASN A 24 13.35 2.65 -4.01
N PRO A 25 13.50 3.98 -4.17
CA PRO A 25 12.41 4.87 -4.56
C PRO A 25 11.92 4.64 -6.01
N ASP A 26 12.77 4.04 -6.84
CA ASP A 26 12.53 3.70 -8.25
C ASP A 26 11.78 2.38 -8.45
N LYS A 27 11.80 1.48 -7.45
CA LYS A 27 11.22 0.13 -7.58
C LYS A 27 10.14 -0.18 -6.55
N PHE A 28 10.29 0.33 -5.33
CA PHE A 28 9.27 0.16 -4.29
C PHE A 28 8.21 1.24 -4.44
N ILE A 29 6.94 0.85 -4.58
CA ILE A 29 5.82 1.77 -4.78
C ILE A 29 5.65 2.72 -3.58
N GLY A 30 6.03 2.28 -2.38
CA GLY A 30 5.94 3.07 -1.17
C GLY A 30 4.55 3.06 -0.54
N PRO A 31 4.44 3.49 0.72
CA PRO A 31 3.20 3.42 1.49
C PRO A 31 2.06 4.26 0.92
N SER A 32 2.33 5.46 0.38
CA SER A 32 1.28 6.29 -0.22
C SER A 32 0.66 5.61 -1.44
N GLY A 33 1.49 5.07 -2.33
CA GLY A 33 1.02 4.38 -3.54
C GLY A 33 0.31 3.07 -3.21
N LEU A 34 0.82 2.29 -2.25
CA LEU A 34 0.20 1.03 -1.84
C LEU A 34 -1.11 1.22 -1.08
N LEU A 35 -1.26 2.31 -0.30
CA LEU A 35 -2.56 2.68 0.28
C LEU A 35 -3.61 2.94 -0.81
N GLN A 36 -3.24 3.69 -1.85
CA GLN A 36 -4.13 3.95 -3.00
C GLN A 36 -4.41 2.69 -3.83
N ALA A 37 -3.41 1.83 -4.02
CA ALA A 37 -3.62 0.56 -4.70
C ALA A 37 -4.64 -0.30 -3.94
N TYR A 38 -4.50 -0.38 -2.61
CA TYR A 38 -5.46 -1.10 -1.78
C TYR A 38 -6.86 -0.48 -1.81
N ARG A 39 -6.97 0.86 -1.88
CA ARG A 39 -8.27 1.54 -2.05
C ARG A 39 -9.05 0.95 -3.23
N PHE A 40 -8.41 0.77 -4.38
CA PHE A 40 -9.06 0.18 -5.56
C PHE A 40 -9.29 -1.32 -5.41
N ILE A 41 -8.32 -2.06 -4.87
CA ILE A 41 -8.47 -3.51 -4.61
C ILE A 41 -9.64 -3.81 -3.66
N ALA A 42 -9.91 -2.91 -2.69
CA ALA A 42 -10.98 -3.05 -1.72
C ALA A 42 -12.33 -2.46 -2.19
N ASP A 43 -12.38 -1.80 -3.35
CA ASP A 43 -13.59 -1.20 -3.90
C ASP A 43 -14.41 -2.26 -4.64
N SER A 44 -15.60 -2.57 -4.14
CA SER A 44 -16.50 -3.57 -4.75
C SER A 44 -16.99 -3.20 -6.14
N ARG A 45 -16.77 -1.96 -6.58
CA ARG A 45 -17.13 -1.48 -7.91
C ARG A 45 -15.99 -1.66 -8.92
N ASP A 46 -14.76 -1.86 -8.46
CA ASP A 46 -13.60 -2.05 -9.33
C ASP A 46 -13.57 -3.49 -9.88
N THR A 47 -13.46 -3.61 -11.20
CA THR A 47 -13.46 -4.92 -11.89
C THR A 47 -12.05 -5.39 -12.25
N ALA A 48 -11.00 -4.62 -11.93
CA ALA A 48 -9.62 -4.89 -12.32
C ALA A 48 -8.76 -5.43 -11.17
N THR A 49 -9.37 -5.98 -10.12
CA THR A 49 -8.68 -6.47 -8.91
C THR A 49 -7.57 -7.48 -9.23
N ALA A 50 -7.79 -8.41 -10.15
CA ALA A 50 -6.79 -9.41 -10.54
C ALA A 50 -5.55 -8.74 -11.17
N GLU A 51 -5.75 -7.87 -12.16
CA GLU A 51 -4.68 -7.13 -12.84
C GLU A 51 -3.87 -6.26 -11.86
N ARG A 52 -4.54 -5.60 -10.91
CA ARG A 52 -3.89 -4.79 -9.87
C ARG A 52 -3.03 -5.64 -8.94
N LEU A 53 -3.53 -6.81 -8.54
CA LEU A 53 -2.77 -7.72 -7.68
C LEU A 53 -1.58 -8.32 -8.44
N ASP A 54 -1.75 -8.71 -9.70
CA ASP A 54 -0.66 -9.23 -10.54
C ASP A 54 0.44 -8.18 -10.75
N PHE A 55 0.06 -6.91 -10.92
CA PHE A 55 1.04 -5.82 -10.98
C PHE A 55 1.85 -5.68 -9.68
N LEU A 56 1.23 -5.93 -8.53
CA LEU A 56 1.86 -5.77 -7.21
C LEU A 56 2.65 -7.01 -6.75
N ASP A 57 2.44 -8.17 -7.37
CA ASP A 57 3.13 -9.42 -7.06
C ASP A 57 4.57 -9.42 -7.60
N ASP A 58 5.37 -8.48 -7.11
CA ASP A 58 6.77 -8.30 -7.43
C ASP A 58 7.58 -7.95 -6.18
N VAL A 59 8.78 -8.54 -6.09
CA VAL A 59 9.68 -8.45 -4.92
C VAL A 59 10.04 -7.00 -4.57
N TYR A 60 10.09 -6.11 -5.56
CA TYR A 60 10.39 -4.71 -5.33
C TYR A 60 9.14 -3.87 -5.09
N ARG A 61 8.07 -4.07 -5.86
CA ARG A 61 6.87 -3.21 -5.81
C ARG A 61 6.15 -3.26 -4.47
N LEU A 62 6.00 -4.44 -3.88
CA LEU A 62 5.25 -4.66 -2.63
C LEU A 62 6.13 -5.13 -1.47
N TYR A 63 7.01 -6.09 -1.72
CA TYR A 63 7.68 -6.85 -0.66
C TYR A 63 8.88 -6.15 0.01
N ARG A 64 9.20 -4.91 -0.40
CA ARG A 64 10.21 -4.08 0.30
C ARG A 64 9.72 -3.47 1.60
N CYS A 65 8.41 -3.43 1.86
CA CYS A 65 7.88 -3.02 3.16
C CYS A 65 8.33 -4.00 4.26
N ARG A 66 9.06 -3.51 5.26
CA ARG A 66 9.54 -4.30 6.42
C ARG A 66 8.77 -4.03 7.71
N THR A 67 7.54 -3.53 7.61
CA THR A 67 6.67 -3.25 8.77
C THR A 67 7.35 -2.36 9.83
N ILE A 68 8.07 -1.33 9.37
CA ILE A 68 8.76 -0.34 10.22
C ILE A 68 7.77 0.61 10.90
N MET A 69 6.56 0.75 10.34
CA MET A 69 5.42 1.51 10.88
C MET A 69 5.51 3.04 10.88
N ASN A 70 6.67 3.65 10.57
CA ASN A 70 6.80 5.12 10.44
C ASN A 70 5.72 5.76 9.56
N CYS A 71 5.28 5.06 8.50
CA CYS A 71 4.28 5.56 7.56
C CYS A 71 2.90 5.81 8.20
N THR A 72 2.53 5.01 9.21
CA THR A 72 1.28 5.15 9.95
C THR A 72 1.42 6.20 11.04
N GLU A 73 2.56 6.22 11.73
CA GLU A 73 2.84 7.20 12.80
C GLU A 73 2.84 8.65 12.29
N VAL A 74 3.43 8.90 11.11
CA VAL A 74 3.59 10.26 10.58
C VAL A 74 2.38 10.75 9.77
N CYS A 75 1.36 9.91 9.53
CA CYS A 75 0.29 10.29 8.63
C CYS A 75 -0.54 11.45 9.23
N PRO A 76 -0.57 12.65 8.61
CA PRO A 76 -1.28 13.81 9.18
C PRO A 76 -2.80 13.63 9.17
N LYS A 77 -3.30 12.63 8.43
CA LYS A 77 -4.71 12.25 8.36
C LYS A 77 -5.06 11.07 9.28
N GLY A 78 -4.10 10.53 10.04
CA GLY A 78 -4.31 9.38 10.92
C GLY A 78 -4.65 8.08 10.18
N LEU A 79 -4.26 7.96 8.91
CA LEU A 79 -4.50 6.75 8.11
C LEU A 79 -3.45 5.68 8.43
N SER A 80 -3.75 4.43 8.08
CA SER A 80 -2.83 3.30 8.29
C SER A 80 -2.37 2.66 6.97
N PRO A 81 -1.37 3.26 6.27
CA PRO A 81 -0.76 2.64 5.09
C PRO A 81 -0.17 1.26 5.36
N SER A 82 0.38 1.02 6.55
CA SER A 82 0.92 -0.30 6.90
C SER A 82 -0.16 -1.38 6.92
N HIS A 83 -1.35 -1.07 7.44
CA HIS A 83 -2.48 -2.00 7.40
C HIS A 83 -2.91 -2.28 5.97
N ALA A 84 -3.03 -1.25 5.12
CA ALA A 84 -3.38 -1.45 3.71
C ALA A 84 -2.36 -2.34 2.96
N ILE A 85 -1.07 -2.15 3.19
CA ILE A 85 0.00 -3.00 2.61
C ILE A 85 -0.18 -4.46 3.04
N GLU A 86 -0.50 -4.70 4.31
CA GLU A 86 -0.72 -6.06 4.82
C GLU A 86 -1.97 -6.71 4.19
N ARG A 87 -3.03 -5.93 3.98
CA ARG A 87 -4.23 -6.42 3.30
C ARG A 87 -3.98 -6.83 1.85
N ILE A 88 -3.11 -6.13 1.13
CA ILE A 88 -2.67 -6.54 -0.22
C ILE A 88 -1.96 -7.89 -0.16
N ARG A 89 -1.02 -8.08 0.77
CA ARG A 89 -0.29 -9.35 0.93
C ARG A 89 -1.24 -10.52 1.24
N LEU A 90 -2.19 -10.31 2.15
CA LEU A 90 -3.21 -11.32 2.46
C LEU A 90 -4.09 -11.64 1.24
N ALA A 91 -4.41 -10.66 0.40
CA ALA A 91 -5.16 -10.90 -0.84
C ALA A 91 -4.36 -11.75 -1.83
N LEU A 92 -3.05 -11.50 -1.98
CA LEU A 92 -2.16 -12.33 -2.80
C LEU A 92 -2.02 -13.75 -2.26
N LEU A 93 -1.82 -13.91 -0.95
CA LEU A 93 -1.75 -15.23 -0.31
C LEU A 93 -3.03 -16.05 -0.54
N ARG A 94 -4.20 -15.42 -0.40
CA ARG A 94 -5.49 -16.07 -0.65
C ARG A 94 -5.71 -16.50 -2.10
N ARG A 95 -5.04 -15.87 -3.07
CA ARG A 95 -5.08 -16.30 -4.48
C ARG A 95 -4.20 -17.51 -4.76
N SER A 96 -3.17 -17.72 -3.95
CA SER A 96 -2.22 -18.84 -4.09
C SER A 96 -2.67 -20.13 -3.39
N SER A 97 -3.78 -20.08 -2.63
CA SER A 97 -4.39 -21.21 -1.92
C SER A 97 -5.59 -21.74 -2.69
#